data_AF-A0A7W1LXD8-F1
#
_entry.id   AF-A0A7W1LXD8-F1
#
_cell.length_a   1.000
_cell.length_b   1.000
_cell.length_c   1.000
_cell.angle_alpha   90.00
_cell.angle_beta   90.00
_cell.angle_gamma   90.00
#
_symmetry.space_group_name_H-M   'P 1'
#
loop_
_entity.id
_entity.type
_entity.pdbx_description
1 polymer ?
#
loop_
_entity_poly.entity_id
_entity_poly.type
_entity_poly.pdbx_seq_one_letter_code
_entity_poly.pdbx_strand_id
1 'polypeptide(L)'
;IDNWLRHVQDVMRKHEALLAKVADESQRLERLCELNVIEQVLSVSQTTIIQNAWEHGQEIAVHGWIYGLQDGLLRELNICITGRTEILVAYDNAVSSSG
;
A
#
# COMPACT_ATOMS: atom_id res chain seq x y z
N ILE A 1 22.53 -1.30 -1.45
CA ILE A 1 21.40 -0.34 -1.43
C ILE A 1 20.46 -0.61 -2.61
N ASP A 2 20.98 -0.87 -3.81
CA ASP A 2 20.19 -1.14 -5.02
C ASP A 2 19.14 -2.26 -4.93
N ASN A 3 19.39 -3.31 -4.16
CA ASN A 3 18.41 -4.40 -4.00
C ASN A 3 17.12 -3.94 -3.29
N TRP A 4 17.24 -2.99 -2.34
CA TRP A 4 16.11 -2.49 -1.55
C TRP A 4 15.31 -1.44 -2.34
N LEU A 5 16.00 -0.61 -3.12
CA LEU A 5 15.36 0.35 -4.03
C LEU A 5 14.65 -0.35 -5.19
N ARG A 6 15.07 -1.57 -5.56
CA ARG A 6 14.40 -2.34 -6.61
C ARG A 6 12.91 -2.56 -6.31
N HIS A 7 12.55 -2.83 -5.06
CA HIS A 7 11.15 -3.02 -4.68
C HIS A 7 10.31 -1.77 -4.96
N VAL A 8 10.83 -0.59 -4.63
CA VAL A 8 10.14 0.68 -4.94
C VAL A 8 10.07 0.92 -6.45
N GLN A 9 11.12 0.56 -7.20
CA GLN A 9 11.11 0.61 -8.67
C GLN A 9 10.12 -0.38 -9.30
N ASP A 10 9.90 -1.53 -8.67
CA ASP A 10 8.89 -2.51 -9.10
C ASP A 10 7.48 -1.93 -8.90
N VAL A 11 7.21 -1.30 -7.74
CA VAL A 11 5.95 -0.58 -7.48
C VAL A 11 5.74 0.54 -8.51
N MET A 12 6.76 1.35 -8.76
CA MET A 12 6.69 2.43 -9.74
C MET A 12 6.36 1.92 -11.15
N ARG A 13 6.98 0.82 -11.58
CA ARG A 13 6.68 0.18 -12.88
C ARG A 13 5.27 -0.41 -12.92
N LYS A 14 4.85 -1.10 -11.86
CA LYS A 14 3.50 -1.68 -11.75
C LYS A 14 2.41 -0.62 -11.91
N HIS A 15 2.65 0.58 -11.39
CA HIS A 15 1.68 1.68 -11.36
C HIS A 15 2.02 2.85 -12.31
N GLU A 16 2.88 2.63 -13.30
CA GLU A 16 3.37 3.67 -14.21
C GLU A 16 2.21 4.44 -14.87
N ALA A 17 1.17 3.74 -15.31
CA ALA A 17 -0.01 4.34 -15.94
C ALA A 17 -0.84 5.24 -14.99
N LEU A 18 -0.81 4.98 -13.68
CA LEU A 18 -1.46 5.84 -12.69
C LEU A 18 -0.59 7.06 -12.39
N LEU A 19 0.72 6.84 -12.17
CA LEU A 19 1.70 7.89 -11.90
C LEU A 19 1.83 8.88 -13.06
N ALA A 20 1.73 8.40 -14.31
CA ALA A 20 1.76 9.24 -15.51
C ALA A 20 0.60 10.24 -15.60
N LYS A 21 -0.50 10.04 -14.85
CA LYS A 21 -1.63 10.98 -14.79
C LYS A 21 -1.36 12.16 -13.85
N VAL A 22 -0.36 12.08 -12.99
CA VAL A 22 0.00 13.13 -12.03
C VAL A 22 1.08 14.03 -12.64
N ALA A 23 0.69 15.23 -13.05
CA ALA A 23 1.57 16.15 -13.77
C ALA A 23 2.70 16.71 -12.88
N ASP A 24 2.36 17.10 -11.64
CA ASP A 24 3.33 17.65 -10.68
C ASP A 24 4.25 16.55 -10.13
N GLU A 25 5.56 16.81 -10.12
CA GLU A 25 6.57 15.84 -9.71
C GLU A 25 6.50 15.53 -8.21
N SER A 26 6.25 16.55 -7.37
CA SER A 26 6.14 16.37 -5.92
C SER A 26 4.94 15.50 -5.57
N GLN A 27 3.78 15.80 -6.16
CA GLN A 27 2.57 14.99 -5.99
C GLN A 27 2.75 13.57 -6.53
N ARG A 28 3.50 13.39 -7.63
CA ARG A 28 3.79 12.05 -8.16
C ARG A 28 4.68 11.25 -7.21
N LEU A 29 5.65 11.89 -6.58
CA LEU A 29 6.49 11.27 -5.56
C LEU A 29 5.68 10.88 -4.32
N GLU A 30 4.82 11.79 -3.83
CA GLU A 30 3.89 11.50 -2.73
C GLU A 30 2.99 10.30 -3.07
N ARG A 31 2.42 10.29 -4.28
CA ARG A 31 1.60 9.18 -4.79
C ARG A 31 2.37 7.86 -4.84
N LEU A 32 3.63 7.88 -5.27
CA LEU A 32 4.47 6.67 -5.26
C LEU A 32 4.71 6.17 -3.83
N CYS A 33 4.90 7.05 -2.86
CA CYS A 33 5.03 6.67 -1.45
C CYS A 33 3.76 6.01 -0.92
N GLU A 34 2.58 6.53 -1.25
CA GLU A 34 1.29 5.91 -0.88
C GLU A 34 1.13 4.52 -1.50
N LEU A 35 1.38 4.39 -2.81
CA LEU A 35 1.33 3.11 -3.51
C LEU A 35 2.31 2.10 -2.91
N ASN A 36 3.49 2.54 -2.50
CA ASN A 36 4.47 1.68 -1.84
C ASN A 36 3.94 1.14 -0.49
N VAL A 37 3.22 1.94 0.29
CA VAL A 37 2.58 1.47 1.53
C VAL A 37 1.47 0.46 1.22
N ILE A 38 0.61 0.75 0.23
CA ILE A 38 -0.47 -0.15 -0.20
C ILE A 38 0.08 -1.51 -0.65
N GLU A 39 1.16 -1.53 -1.43
CA GLU A 39 1.83 -2.77 -1.88
C GLU A 39 2.45 -3.56 -0.71
N GLN A 40 2.97 -2.86 0.30
CA GLN A 40 3.50 -3.51 1.49
C GLN A 40 2.39 -4.11 2.35
N VAL A 41 1.25 -3.44 2.49
CA VAL A 41 0.07 -4.00 3.17
C VAL A 41 -0.41 -5.26 2.45
N LEU A 42 -0.46 -5.24 1.12
CA LEU A 42 -0.77 -6.44 0.33
C LEU A 42 0.24 -7.56 0.59
N SER A 43 1.53 -7.24 0.53
CA SER A 43 2.62 -8.22 0.72
C SER A 43 2.57 -8.85 2.11
N VAL A 44 2.38 -8.05 3.17
CA VAL A 44 2.23 -8.53 4.55
C VAL A 44 0.99 -9.41 4.68
N SER A 45 -0.13 -8.98 4.10
CA SER A 45 -1.39 -9.73 4.11
C SER A 45 -1.25 -11.08 3.42
N GLN A 46 -0.38 -11.22 2.43
CA GLN A 46 -0.13 -12.48 1.71
C GLN A 46 0.87 -13.41 2.41
N THR A 47 1.53 -12.98 3.49
CA THR A 47 2.46 -13.84 4.23
C THR A 47 1.74 -15.03 4.87
N THR A 48 2.42 -16.18 4.94
CA THR A 48 1.87 -17.38 5.60
C THR A 48 1.52 -17.12 7.07
N ILE A 49 2.21 -16.20 7.75
CA ILE A 49 1.94 -15.83 9.14
C ILE A 49 0.54 -15.22 9.28
N ILE A 50 0.26 -14.17 8.50
CA ILE A 50 -1.04 -13.48 8.55
C ILE A 50 -2.15 -14.39 8.02
N GLN A 51 -1.88 -15.11 6.93
CA GLN A 51 -2.82 -16.04 6.34
C GLN A 51 -3.22 -17.15 7.30
N ASN A 52 -2.26 -17.76 7.99
CA ASN A 52 -2.54 -18.77 9.00
C ASN A 52 -3.30 -18.17 10.18
N ALA A 53 -2.95 -16.98 10.66
CA ALA A 53 -3.66 -16.35 11.78
C ALA A 53 -5.15 -16.19 11.47
N TRP A 54 -5.50 -15.71 10.28
CA TRP A 54 -6.90 -15.63 9.84
C TRP A 54 -7.56 -17.01 9.68
N GLU A 55 -6.86 -18.00 9.14
CA GLU A 55 -7.37 -19.38 9.04
C GLU A 55 -7.68 -20.00 10.41
N HIS A 56 -6.92 -19.64 11.44
CA HIS A 56 -7.15 -20.08 12.83
C HIS A 56 -8.17 -19.21 13.58
N GLY A 57 -8.82 -18.25 12.90
CA GLY A 57 -9.83 -17.37 13.48
C GLY A 57 -9.28 -16.30 14.42
N GLN A 58 -7.98 -15.98 14.35
CA GLN A 58 -7.41 -14.87 15.11
C GLN A 58 -7.85 -13.54 14.52
N GLU A 59 -8.36 -12.64 15.36
CA GLU A 59 -8.73 -11.28 14.98
C GLU A 59 -7.46 -10.41 14.79
N ILE A 60 -6.99 -10.32 13.54
CA ILE A 60 -5.86 -9.46 13.15
C ILE A 60 -6.29 -8.57 11.99
N ALA A 61 -5.90 -7.29 12.05
CA ALA A 61 -6.05 -6.33 10.95
C ALA A 61 -4.68 -5.81 10.49
N VAL A 62 -4.53 -5.61 9.18
CA VAL A 62 -3.35 -4.97 8.56
C VAL A 62 -3.79 -3.63 7.97
N HIS A 63 -3.18 -2.54 8.46
CA HIS A 63 -3.51 -1.16 8.08
C HIS A 63 -2.37 -0.51 7.29
N GLY A 64 -2.72 0.36 6.35
CA GLY A 64 -1.76 1.21 5.63
C GLY A 64 -1.86 2.67 6.04
N TRP A 65 -0.84 3.17 6.73
CA TRP A 65 -0.73 4.58 7.11
C TRP A 65 0.55 5.19 6.55
N ILE A 66 0.48 6.49 6.25
CA ILE A 66 1.61 7.31 5.84
C ILE A 66 1.60 8.60 6.65
N TYR A 67 2.75 9.23 6.86
CA TYR A 67 2.81 10.52 7.53
C TYR A 67 3.65 11.50 6.72
N GLY A 68 3.22 12.77 6.69
CA GLY A 68 3.98 13.85 6.08
C GLY A 68 5.09 14.32 7.00
N LEU A 69 6.31 14.47 6.48
CA LEU A 69 7.41 15.06 7.24
C LEU A 69 7.27 16.58 7.34
N GLN A 70 6.52 17.21 6.42
CA GLN A 70 6.37 18.66 6.36
C GLN A 70 5.34 19.16 7.37
N ASP A 71 4.26 18.40 7.56
CA ASP A 71 3.11 18.74 8.41
C ASP A 71 3.02 17.88 9.68
N GLY A 72 3.72 16.74 9.73
CA GLY A 72 3.65 15.78 10.83
C GLY A 72 2.33 15.02 10.91
N LEU A 73 1.45 15.13 9.90
CA LEU A 73 0.12 14.57 9.94
C LEU A 73 0.10 13.13 9.44
N LEU A 74 -0.49 12.24 10.24
CA LEU A 74 -0.78 10.86 9.86
C LEU A 74 -2.00 10.83 8.93
N ARG A 75 -1.89 10.10 7.83
CA ARG A 75 -2.93 9.90 6.82
C ARG A 75 -3.19 8.41 6.68
N GLU A 76 -4.47 8.04 6.72
CA GLU A 76 -4.91 6.68 6.46
C GLU A 76 -5.15 6.49 4.96
N LEU A 77 -4.60 5.41 4.39
CA LEU A 77 -4.68 5.14 2.94
C LEU A 77 -5.91 4.31 2.54
N ASN A 78 -6.96 4.34 3.36
CA ASN A 78 -8.19 3.59 3.17
C ASN A 78 -7.99 2.09 2.87
N ILE A 79 -6.90 1.51 3.37
CA ILE A 79 -6.63 0.09 3.29
C ILE A 79 -6.57 -0.53 4.68
N CYS A 80 -7.50 -1.42 4.94
CA CYS A 80 -7.59 -2.25 6.11
C CYS A 80 -8.00 -3.66 5.65
N ILE A 81 -7.20 -4.67 6.01
CA ILE A 81 -7.45 -6.06 5.67
C ILE A 81 -7.51 -6.87 6.96
N THR A 82 -8.64 -7.52 7.18
CA THR A 82 -9.01 -8.34 8.34
C THR A 82 -9.22 -9.80 7.98
N GLY A 83 -9.17 -10.16 6.69
CA GLY A 83 -9.32 -11.54 6.24
C GLY A 83 -8.91 -11.77 4.78
N ARG A 84 -8.74 -13.05 4.42
CA ARG A 84 -8.27 -13.47 3.08
C ARG A 84 -9.18 -13.01 1.94
N THR A 85 -10.50 -13.05 2.16
CA THR A 85 -11.51 -12.84 1.11
C THR A 85 -11.59 -11.41 0.61
N GLU A 86 -11.13 -10.44 1.41
CA GLU A 86 -11.23 -9.01 1.09
C GLU A 86 -9.94 -8.38 0.58
N ILE A 87 -8.81 -9.12 0.57
CA ILE A 87 -7.49 -8.60 0.19
C ILE A 87 -7.54 -7.82 -1.14
N LEU A 88 -8.09 -8.44 -2.18
CA LEU A 88 -8.11 -7.83 -3.51
C LEU A 88 -9.03 -6.61 -3.56
N VAL A 89 -10.19 -6.69 -2.92
CA VAL A 89 -11.16 -5.59 -2.88
C VAL A 89 -10.59 -4.38 -2.13
N ALA A 90 -9.99 -4.61 -0.97
CA ALA A 90 -9.35 -3.56 -0.18
C ALA A 90 -8.17 -2.91 -0.94
N TYR A 91 -7.35 -3.74 -1.59
CA TYR A 91 -6.24 -3.26 -2.41
C TYR A 91 -6.72 -2.41 -3.61
N ASP A 92 -7.69 -2.90 -4.38
CA ASP A 92 -8.21 -2.19 -5.57
C ASP A 92 -8.87 -0.85 -5.18
N ASN A 93 -9.62 -0.84 -4.06
CA ASN A 93 -10.20 0.38 -3.50
C ASN A 93 -9.12 1.37 -3.10
N ALA A 94 -8.08 0.94 -2.40
CA ALA A 94 -7.00 1.80 -1.94
C ALA A 94 -6.22 2.41 -3.12
N VAL A 95 -5.86 1.60 -4.12
CA VAL A 95 -5.18 2.06 -5.34
C VAL A 95 -6.02 3.09 -6.10
N SER A 96 -7.35 2.94 -6.09
CA SER A 96 -8.28 3.85 -6.79
C SER A 96 -8.61 5.12 -6.01
N SER A 97 -8.62 5.06 -4.67
CA SER A 97 -9.10 6.13 -3.79
C SER A 97 -8.07 7.22 -3.48
N SER A 98 -6.80 6.90 -3.64
CA SER A 98 -5.72 7.85 -3.37
C SER A 98 -5.51 8.74 -4.61
N GLY A 99 -6.13 9.91 -4.59
CA GLY A 99 -6.07 10.95 -5.62
C GLY A 99 -6.57 12.27 -5.05
#